data_AF-A0A935SJQ5-F1
#
_entry.id   AF-A0A935SJQ5-F1
#
_cell.length_a   1.000
_cell.length_b   1.000
_cell.length_c   1.000
_cell.angle_alpha   90.00
_cell.angle_beta   90.00
_cell.angle_gamma   90.00
#
_symmetry.space_group_name_H-M   'P 1'
#
loop_
_entity.id
_entity.type
_entity.pdbx_description
1 polymer ?
#
loop_
_entity_poly.entity_id
_entity_poly.type
_entity_poly.pdbx_seq_one_letter_code
_entity_poly.pdbx_strand_id
1 'polypeptide(L)'
;MPSPDVPEVLFTSHGYLVLQADVARTYFPGDTILALKRDRELWLLPTRGAAAGGLVLKQRNLEGDRSVLVREVLEDAPVVGTRAAIWDARQGVLRVALIGAA
;
A
#
# COMPACT_ATOMS: atom_id res chain seq x y z
N MET A 1 -14.52 -17.85 10.89
CA MET A 1 -14.12 -16.63 10.16
C MET A 1 -12.78 -16.96 9.53
N PRO A 2 -12.65 -17.12 8.20
CA PRO A 2 -11.32 -17.30 7.63
C PRO A 2 -10.52 -16.05 8.01
N SER A 3 -9.46 -16.23 8.80
CA SER A 3 -8.40 -15.23 8.89
C SER A 3 -7.85 -15.13 7.48
N PRO A 4 -8.09 -14.03 6.74
CA PRO A 4 -7.73 -14.03 5.35
C PRO A 4 -6.22 -13.92 5.24
N ASP A 5 -5.70 -14.36 4.10
CA ASP A 5 -4.29 -14.39 3.75
C ASP A 5 -3.52 -13.14 4.21
N VAL A 6 -2.25 -13.32 4.56
CA VAL A 6 -1.35 -12.20 4.87
C VAL A 6 -1.49 -11.18 3.74
N PRO A 7 -1.93 -9.93 4.01
CA PRO A 7 -2.26 -9.01 2.94
C PRO A 7 -1.02 -8.77 2.09
N GLU A 8 -1.17 -8.77 0.76
CA GLU A 8 -0.05 -8.58 -0.15
C GLU A 8 -0.20 -7.28 -0.94
N VAL A 9 0.95 -6.74 -1.33
CA VAL A 9 1.03 -5.61 -2.24
C VAL A 9 2.03 -5.92 -3.35
N LEU A 10 1.77 -5.41 -4.56
CA LEU A 10 2.66 -5.57 -5.70
C LEU A 10 3.34 -4.25 -6.03
N PHE A 11 4.67 -4.24 -5.99
CA PHE A 11 5.47 -3.17 -6.59
C PHE A 11 5.75 -3.48 -8.05
N THR A 12 5.38 -2.57 -8.94
CA THR A 12 5.61 -2.71 -10.39
C THR A 12 6.94 -2.06 -10.79
N SER A 13 7.51 -2.50 -11.92
CA SER A 13 8.70 -1.89 -12.52
C SER A 13 8.54 -0.41 -12.90
N HIS A 14 7.31 0.09 -12.97
CA HIS A 14 7.01 1.48 -13.30
C HIS A 14 6.90 2.37 -12.05
N GLY A 15 7.06 1.82 -10.85
CA GLY A 15 7.00 2.57 -9.58
C GLY A 15 5.58 2.70 -9.00
N TYR A 16 4.63 1.93 -9.51
CA TYR A 16 3.30 1.81 -8.89
C TYR A 16 3.29 0.74 -7.81
N LEU A 17 2.56 1.03 -6.74
CA LEU A 17 2.06 0.06 -5.78
C LEU A 17 0.64 -0.36 -6.21
N VAL A 18 0.38 -1.66 -6.23
CA VAL A 18 -0.95 -2.23 -6.50
C VAL A 18 -1.45 -2.93 -5.25
N LEU A 19 -2.70 -2.62 -4.87
CA LEU A 19 -3.44 -3.25 -3.79
C LEU A 19 -4.56 -4.09 -4.39
N GLN A 20 -4.71 -5.32 -3.91
CA GLN A 20 -5.89 -6.13 -4.23
C GLN A 20 -7.16 -5.48 -3.65
N ALA A 21 -8.29 -5.75 -4.28
CA ALA A 21 -9.58 -5.15 -3.93
C ALA A 21 -9.97 -5.34 -2.45
N ASP A 22 -9.66 -6.49 -1.85
CA ASP A 22 -9.93 -6.79 -0.44
C ASP A 22 -9.05 -5.94 0.48
N VAL A 23 -7.74 -5.90 0.25
CA VAL A 23 -6.79 -5.05 1.00
C VAL A 23 -7.20 -3.58 0.92
N ALA A 24 -7.54 -3.11 -0.28
CA ALA A 24 -7.99 -1.73 -0.48
C ALA A 24 -9.28 -1.43 0.29
N ARG A 25 -10.30 -2.27 0.19
CA ARG A 25 -11.60 -2.07 0.87
C ARG A 25 -11.48 -2.16 2.39
N THR A 26 -10.64 -3.07 2.90
CA THR A 26 -10.47 -3.30 4.33
C THR A 26 -9.67 -2.19 4.99
N TYR A 27 -8.56 -1.75 4.38
CA TYR A 27 -7.63 -0.82 5.05
C TYR A 27 -7.70 0.61 4.52
N PHE A 28 -8.20 0.84 3.29
CA PHE A 28 -8.20 2.15 2.62
C PHE A 28 -9.55 2.50 1.96
N PRO A 29 -10.68 2.46 2.68
CA PRO A 29 -12.01 2.65 2.08
C PRO A 29 -12.25 4.06 1.50
N GLY A 30 -11.41 5.04 1.83
CA GLY A 30 -11.48 6.41 1.31
C GLY A 30 -10.70 6.65 0.01
N ASP A 31 -10.15 5.60 -0.62
CA ASP A 31 -9.38 5.66 -1.87
C ASP A 31 -8.22 6.69 -1.85
N THR A 32 -7.71 6.98 -0.66
CA THR A 32 -6.63 7.93 -0.40
C THR A 32 -5.67 7.35 0.63
N ILE A 33 -4.38 7.53 0.40
CA ILE A 33 -3.32 6.88 1.15
C ILE A 33 -2.17 7.85 1.41
N LEU A 34 -1.71 7.90 2.65
CA LEU A 34 -0.42 8.51 2.97
C LEU A 34 0.64 7.41 2.95
N ALA A 35 1.70 7.62 2.18
CA ALA A 35 2.81 6.69 2.06
C ALA A 35 4.08 7.33 2.65
N LEU A 36 4.70 6.65 3.61
CA LEU A 36 5.89 7.11 4.32
C LEU A 36 6.96 6.04 4.29
N LYS A 37 8.12 6.32 3.69
CA LYS A 37 9.30 5.46 3.81
C LYS A 37 9.93 5.69 5.18
N ARG A 38 10.08 4.63 5.96
CA ARG A 38 10.74 4.64 7.27
C ARG A 38 11.78 3.53 7.29
N ASP A 39 13.06 3.92 7.22
CA ASP A 39 14.19 3.01 7.13
C ASP A 39 13.99 1.96 6.01
N ARG A 40 13.67 0.73 6.40
CA ARG A 40 13.55 -0.45 5.53
C ARG A 40 12.10 -0.87 5.31
N GLU A 41 11.16 0.00 5.64
CA GLU A 41 9.73 -0.23 5.53
C GLU A 41 9.03 0.91 4.81
N LEU A 42 7.96 0.56 4.12
CA LEU A 42 6.94 1.50 3.66
C LEU A 42 5.74 1.40 4.59
N TRP A 43 5.37 2.53 5.16
CA TRP A 43 4.20 2.68 6.01
C TRP A 43 3.09 3.33 5.19
N LEU A 44 1.93 2.67 5.17
CA LEU A 44 0.77 3.07 4.41
C LEU A 44 -0.39 3.34 5.35
N LEU A 45 -0.90 4.57 5.34
CA LEU A 45 -1.93 5.02 6.27
C LEU A 45 -3.19 5.45 5.51
N PRO A 46 -4.39 5.01 5.93
CA PRO A 46 -5.61 5.60 5.43
C PRO A 46 -5.73 7.04 5.91
N THR A 47 -6.15 7.93 5.03
CA THR A 47 -6.40 9.32 5.41
C THR A 47 -7.85 9.47 5.89
N ARG A 48 -8.08 10.42 6.80
CA ARG A 48 -9.42 10.70 7.33
C ARG A 48 -9.91 12.05 6.80
N GLY A 49 -10.73 11.99 5.75
CA GLY A 49 -11.35 13.16 5.12
C GLY A 49 -10.48 13.80 4.03
N ALA A 50 -11.13 14.44 3.07
CA ALA A 50 -10.49 14.99 1.87
C ALA A 50 -9.39 16.04 2.16
N ALA A 51 -9.45 16.70 3.31
CA ALA A 51 -8.48 17.72 3.74
C ALA A 51 -7.18 17.14 4.32
N ALA A 52 -7.13 15.83 4.62
CA ALA A 52 -5.94 15.20 5.19
C ALA A 52 -4.81 14.97 4.17
N GLY A 53 -5.05 15.28 2.89
CA GLY A 53 -4.10 15.10 1.81
C GLY A 53 -3.86 13.63 1.45
N GLY A 54 -2.72 13.34 0.82
CA GLY A 54 -2.30 12.00 0.44
C GLY A 54 -2.35 11.73 -1.06
N LEU A 55 -1.94 10.52 -1.42
CA LEU A 55 -1.97 10.00 -2.78
C LEU A 55 -3.33 9.37 -3.07
N VAL A 56 -3.80 9.48 -4.31
CA VAL A 56 -5.08 8.89 -4.75
C VAL A 56 -4.86 7.45 -5.19
N LEU A 57 -5.63 6.53 -4.62
CA LEU A 57 -5.73 5.14 -5.04
C LEU A 57 -6.71 5.03 -6.22
N LYS A 58 -6.17 4.89 -7.43
CA LYS A 58 -6.99 4.76 -8.65
C LYS A 58 -7.48 3.34 -8.82
N GLN A 59 -8.78 3.17 -9.07
CA GLN A 59 -9.32 1.88 -9.48
C GLN A 59 -8.68 1.42 -10.80
N ARG A 60 -8.11 0.21 -10.79
CA ARG A 60 -7.35 -0.36 -11.90
C ARG A 60 -8.19 -1.28 -12.78
N ASN A 61 -9.16 -1.98 -12.21
CA ASN A 61 -10.00 -2.97 -12.90
C ASN A 61 -11.40 -3.05 -12.28
N LEU A 62 -12.27 -3.90 -12.84
CA LEU A 62 -13.65 -4.09 -12.37
C LEU A 62 -13.73 -4.83 -11.02
N GLU A 63 -12.75 -5.68 -10.69
CA GLU A 63 -12.66 -6.38 -9.40
C GLU A 63 -12.48 -5.39 -8.23
N GLY A 64 -11.89 -4.24 -8.51
CA GLY A 64 -11.75 -3.13 -7.58
C GLY A 64 -10.33 -2.90 -7.09
N ASP A 65 -9.34 -3.58 -7.67
CA ASP A 65 -7.92 -3.37 -7.35
C ASP A 65 -7.55 -1.90 -7.49
N ARG A 66 -6.65 -1.44 -6.62
CA ARG A 66 -6.20 -0.05 -6.59
C ARG A 66 -4.75 0.07 -7.00
N SER A 67 -4.40 1.20 -7.59
CA SER A 67 -3.01 1.52 -7.93
C SER A 67 -2.68 2.96 -7.55
N VAL A 68 -1.44 3.17 -7.11
CA VAL A 68 -0.90 4.49 -6.74
C VAL A 68 0.58 4.56 -7.10
N LEU A 69 1.03 5.71 -7.61
CA LEU A 69 2.44 5.95 -7.90
C LEU A 69 3.18 6.26 -6.59
N VAL A 70 4.21 5.49 -6.26
CA VAL A 70 5.00 5.64 -5.01
C VAL A 70 6.49 5.92 -5.27
N ARG A 71 6.86 6.16 -6.53
CA ARG A 71 8.26 6.36 -6.96
C ARG A 71 8.99 7.43 -6.14
N GLU A 72 8.39 8.61 -5.98
CA GLU A 72 8.99 9.72 -5.22
C GLU A 72 9.12 9.39 -3.74
N VAL A 73 8.12 8.71 -3.15
CA VAL A 73 8.14 8.25 -1.75
C VAL A 73 9.27 7.26 -1.51
N LEU A 74 9.60 6.44 -2.51
CA LEU A 74 10.67 5.46 -2.44
C LEU A 74 12.04 6.03 -2.84
N GLU A 75 12.13 7.30 -3.23
CA GLU A 75 13.36 7.94 -3.72
C GLU A 75 13.99 7.16 -4.89
N ASP A 76 13.16 6.74 -5.85
CA ASP A 76 13.57 5.93 -7.02
C ASP A 76 14.23 4.58 -6.67
N ALA A 77 14.09 4.09 -5.43
CA ALA A 77 14.57 2.76 -5.07
C ALA A 77 13.90 1.68 -5.96
N PRO A 78 14.67 0.73 -6.52
CA PRO A 78 14.19 -0.23 -7.52
C PRO A 78 13.43 -1.40 -6.86
N VAL A 79 12.36 -1.10 -6.13
CA VAL A 79 11.53 -2.11 -5.45
C VAL A 79 10.52 -2.67 -6.45
N VAL A 80 10.58 -3.98 -6.68
CA VAL A 80 9.67 -4.70 -7.59
C VAL A 80 9.28 -6.04 -6.99
N GLY A 81 8.08 -6.49 -7.33
CA GLY A 81 7.53 -7.79 -6.95
C GLY A 81 6.50 -7.70 -5.82
N THR A 82 5.88 -8.85 -5.55
CA THR A 82 4.91 -9.00 -4.46
C THR A 82 5.61 -9.00 -3.11
N ARG A 83 5.00 -8.37 -2.13
CA ARG A 83 5.48 -8.31 -0.75
C ARG A 83 4.29 -8.52 0.20
N ALA A 84 4.51 -9.36 1.20
CA ALA A 84 3.63 -9.45 2.35
C ALA A 84 3.61 -8.10 3.10
N ALA A 85 2.44 -7.76 3.59
CA ALA A 85 2.17 -6.59 4.39
C ALA A 85 1.62 -7.02 5.76
N ILE A 86 1.83 -6.18 6.76
CA ILE A 86 1.38 -6.42 8.13
C ILE A 86 0.56 -5.22 8.56
N TRP A 87 -0.68 -5.46 8.95
CA TRP A 87 -1.49 -4.42 9.58
C TRP A 87 -1.06 -4.23 11.04
N ASP A 88 -0.51 -3.07 11.36
CA ASP A 88 -0.25 -2.64 12.73
C ASP A 88 -1.46 -1.85 13.24
N ALA A 89 -2.34 -2.56 13.95
CA ALA A 89 -3.57 -1.98 14.48
C ALA A 89 -3.33 -0.89 15.55
N ARG A 90 -2.18 -0.91 16.23
CA ARG A 90 -1.86 0.10 17.25
C ARG A 90 -1.56 1.45 16.62
N GLN A 91 -0.88 1.42 15.47
CA GLN A 91 -0.52 2.62 14.71
C GLN A 91 -1.55 2.96 13.63
N GLY A 92 -2.42 2.02 13.26
CA GLY A 92 -3.39 2.18 12.17
C GLY A 92 -2.71 2.25 10.80
N VAL A 93 -1.67 1.44 10.59
CA VAL A 93 -0.82 1.48 9.39
C VAL A 93 -0.62 0.10 8.81
N LEU A 94 -0.59 0.01 7.48
CA LEU A 94 -0.16 -1.19 6.76
C LEU A 94 1.33 -1.07 6.47
N ARG A 95 2.14 -1.98 7.03
CA ARG A 95 3.60 -1.98 6.92
C ARG A 95 4.06 -2.98 5.88
N VAL A 96 4.99 -2.56 5.03
CA VAL A 96 5.55 -3.39 3.97
C VAL A 96 7.07 -3.32 4.05
N ALA A 97 7.74 -4.47 4.16
CA ALA A 97 9.20 -4.51 4.12
C ALA A 97 9.71 -4.19 2.71
N LEU A 98 10.69 -3.28 2.60
CA LEU A 98 11.28 -2.86 1.33
C LEU A 98 12.49 -3.68 0.91
N ILE A 99 13.04 -4.48 1.81
CA ILE A 99 14.13 -5.42 1.49
C ILE A 99 13.49 -6.78 1.19
N GLY A 100 13.76 -7.33 0.02
CA GLY A 100 13.41 -8.74 -0.26
C GLY A 100 14.24 -9.66 0.65
N ALA A 101 13.65 -10.75 1.13
CA ALA A 101 14.44 -11.90 1.53
C ALA A 101 15.38 -12.25 0.37
N ALA A 102 16.68 -12.27 0.65
CA ALA A 102 17.71 -12.65 -0.31
C ALA A 102 17.48 -14.07 -0.83
#